data_AF-A0AAN8IPN3-F1
#
_entry.id   AF-A0AAN8IPN3-F1
#
_cell.length_a   1.000
_cell.length_b   1.000
_cell.length_c   1.000
_cell.angle_alpha   90.00
_cell.angle_beta   90.00
_cell.angle_gamma   90.00
#
_symmetry.space_group_name_H-M   'P 1'
#
loop_
_entity.id
_entity.type
_entity.pdbx_description
1 polymer ?
#
loop_
_entity_poly.entity_id
_entity_poly.type
_entity_poly.pdbx_seq_one_letter_code
_entity_poly.pdbx_strand_id
1 'polypeptide(L)'
;VAPALAAGNAVIYKPSPFAPASPVLLGEILTAAGVPNGVYGVVQGEAETGKCLCIHPLIRKLSFTGSVATGMALQRQAAMENVKPVTLELGGKSELIIFDDSDVKSAVAGAVLANFLNQGQVCTNATRVFVQRGILEEFTTELLKECDEKLKIGDPLLEDTRVGANINEQHLNKILEFVESAKKE
;
A
#
# COMPACT_ATOMS: atom_id res chain seq x y z
N VAL A 1 13.36 1.55 6.41
CA VAL A 1 14.26 1.09 7.48
C VAL A 1 15.65 0.79 6.94
N ALA A 2 15.82 -0.24 6.09
CA ALA A 2 17.13 -0.66 5.56
C ALA A 2 18.06 0.46 5.04
N PRO A 3 17.64 1.37 4.13
CA PRO A 3 18.54 2.42 3.63
C PRO A 3 18.98 3.41 4.72
N ALA A 4 18.12 3.67 5.72
CA ALA A 4 18.46 4.55 6.83
C ALA A 4 19.53 3.92 7.74
N LEU A 5 19.38 2.63 8.07
CA LEU A 5 20.36 1.88 8.85
C LEU A 5 21.70 1.75 8.12
N ALA A 6 21.68 1.42 6.82
CA ALA A 6 22.88 1.31 6.00
C ALA A 6 23.65 2.64 5.90
N ALA A 7 22.94 3.78 5.89
CA ALA A 7 23.53 5.11 5.93
C ALA A 7 23.96 5.56 7.35
N GLY A 8 23.89 4.68 8.36
CA GLY A 8 24.33 4.98 9.74
C GLY A 8 23.33 5.75 10.60
N ASN A 9 22.06 5.80 10.21
CA ASN A 9 21.02 6.48 10.99
C ASN A 9 20.35 5.52 11.98
N ALA A 10 19.99 6.04 13.16
CA ALA A 10 19.01 5.37 14.02
C ALA A 10 17.59 5.56 13.46
N VAL A 11 16.72 4.58 13.67
CA VAL A 11 15.35 4.55 13.14
C VAL A 11 14.35 4.27 14.26
N ILE A 12 13.36 5.16 14.40
CA ILE A 12 12.13 4.89 15.15
C ILE A 12 11.04 4.59 14.12
N TYR A 13 10.53 3.36 14.13
CA TYR A 13 9.49 2.91 13.21
C TYR A 13 8.14 2.80 13.92
N LYS A 14 7.14 3.51 13.41
CA LYS A 14 5.76 3.43 13.89
C LYS A 14 4.88 2.72 12.85
N PRO A 15 4.58 1.42 13.02
CA PRO A 15 3.79 0.68 12.04
C PRO A 15 2.32 1.11 12.04
N SER A 16 1.56 0.58 11.08
CA SER A 16 0.10 0.62 11.11
C SER A 16 -0.40 -0.16 12.33
N PRO A 17 -1.41 0.35 13.08
CA PRO A 17 -2.00 -0.40 14.18
C PRO A 17 -2.69 -1.70 13.72
N PHE A 18 -3.04 -1.80 12.44
CA PHE A 18 -3.66 -2.99 11.85
C PHE A 18 -2.67 -4.07 11.40
N ALA A 19 -1.37 -3.76 11.34
CA ALA A 19 -0.33 -4.71 10.93
C ALA A 19 0.99 -4.54 11.74
N PRO A 20 0.94 -4.70 13.08
CA PRO A 20 2.10 -4.42 13.93
C PRO A 20 3.10 -5.59 14.04
N ALA A 21 2.67 -6.82 13.75
CA ALA A 21 3.42 -8.03 14.13
C ALA A 21 4.79 -8.15 13.45
N SER A 22 4.86 -8.05 12.11
CA SER A 22 6.12 -8.19 11.38
C SER A 22 7.14 -7.08 11.69
N PRO A 23 6.75 -5.80 11.86
CA PRO A 23 7.64 -4.76 12.37
C PRO A 23 8.27 -5.04 13.73
N VAL A 24 7.48 -5.60 14.66
CA VAL A 24 7.98 -5.97 16.00
C VAL A 24 8.97 -7.12 15.89
N LEU A 25 8.61 -8.18 15.15
CA LEU A 25 9.49 -9.31 14.90
C LEU A 25 10.81 -8.90 14.23
N LEU A 26 10.76 -7.92 13.30
CA LEU A 26 11.97 -7.36 12.70
C LEU A 26 12.89 -6.73 13.75
N GLY A 27 12.33 -6.08 14.78
CA GLY A 27 13.12 -5.53 15.89
C GLY A 27 13.84 -6.60 16.69
N GLU A 28 13.17 -7.71 16.97
CA GLU A 28 13.76 -8.88 17.64
C GLU A 28 14.88 -9.50 16.79
N ILE A 29 14.64 -9.68 15.49
CA ILE A 29 15.63 -10.22 14.54
C ILE A 29 16.86 -9.30 14.47
N LEU A 30 16.68 -7.98 14.36
CA LEU A 30 17.79 -7.03 14.32
C LEU A 30 18.60 -7.04 15.62
N THR A 31 17.93 -7.17 16.76
CA THR A 31 18.59 -7.32 18.07
C THR A 31 19.42 -8.61 18.12
N ALA A 32 18.84 -9.74 17.70
CA ALA A 32 19.54 -11.03 17.65
C ALA A 32 20.72 -11.03 16.66
N ALA A 33 20.63 -10.25 15.58
CA ALA A 33 21.70 -10.04 14.61
C ALA A 33 22.82 -9.10 15.12
N GLY A 34 22.71 -8.55 16.34
CA GLY A 34 23.73 -7.71 16.96
C GLY A 34 23.63 -6.22 16.64
N VAL A 35 22.49 -5.73 16.13
CA VAL A 35 22.26 -4.29 15.98
C VAL A 35 22.27 -3.64 17.37
N PRO A 36 23.07 -2.58 17.61
CA PRO A 36 23.16 -1.96 18.92
C PRO A 36 21.82 -1.40 19.43
N ASN A 37 21.64 -1.45 20.75
CA ASN A 37 20.46 -0.88 21.40
C ASN A 37 20.26 0.60 21.00
N GLY A 38 19.02 0.96 20.68
CA GLY A 38 18.64 2.31 20.27
C GLY A 38 18.85 2.64 18.79
N VAL A 39 19.51 1.78 18.01
CA VAL A 39 19.67 1.98 16.55
C VAL A 39 18.36 1.70 15.79
N TYR A 40 17.58 0.72 16.23
CA TYR A 40 16.23 0.48 15.71
C TYR A 40 15.26 0.35 16.88
N GLY A 41 14.18 1.12 16.84
CA GLY A 41 13.09 1.05 17.82
C GLY A 41 11.75 0.99 17.11
N VAL A 42 10.83 0.19 17.65
CA VAL A 42 9.44 0.13 17.18
C VAL A 42 8.56 0.78 18.23
N VAL A 43 7.73 1.74 17.82
CA VAL A 43 6.76 2.41 18.71
C VAL A 43 5.35 2.21 18.18
N GLN A 44 4.45 1.72 19.04
CA GLN A 44 3.07 1.46 18.68
C GLN A 44 2.17 2.67 18.96
N GLY A 45 1.03 2.71 18.28
CA GLY A 45 -0.03 3.68 18.51
C GLY A 45 -0.48 4.39 17.23
N GLU A 46 -1.40 5.33 17.41
CA GLU A 46 -2.16 5.94 16.33
C GLU A 46 -1.65 7.34 15.99
N ALA A 47 -2.57 8.28 15.71
CA ALA A 47 -2.28 9.62 15.25
C ALA A 47 -1.45 10.43 16.26
N GLU A 48 -1.75 10.32 17.56
CA GLU A 48 -0.99 11.05 18.60
C GLU A 48 0.46 10.60 18.68
N THR A 49 0.74 9.29 18.64
CA THR A 49 2.13 8.79 18.56
C THR A 49 2.82 9.30 17.30
N GLY A 50 2.13 9.28 16.16
CA GLY A 50 2.65 9.85 14.90
C GLY A 50 3.01 11.34 15.04
N LYS A 51 2.12 12.14 15.62
CA LYS A 51 2.33 13.56 15.88
C LYS A 51 3.53 13.81 16.78
N CYS A 52 3.67 13.06 17.88
CA CYS A 52 4.82 13.14 18.76
C CYS A 52 6.13 12.95 17.99
N LEU A 53 6.21 11.96 17.09
CA LEU A 53 7.40 11.76 16.24
C LEU A 53 7.61 12.92 15.26
N CYS A 54 6.54 13.44 14.67
CA CYS A 54 6.63 14.53 13.70
C CYS A 54 7.22 15.80 14.32
N ILE A 55 6.88 16.11 15.57
CA ILE A 55 7.34 17.33 16.26
C ILE A 55 8.62 17.12 17.09
N HIS A 56 8.98 15.88 17.44
CA HIS A 56 10.11 15.61 18.33
C HIS A 56 11.43 16.27 17.87
N PRO A 57 12.12 17.07 18.72
CA PRO A 57 13.24 17.91 18.29
C PRO A 57 14.46 17.12 17.81
N LEU A 58 14.65 15.88 18.27
CA LEU A 58 15.77 15.02 17.86
C LEU A 58 15.55 14.27 16.54
N ILE A 59 14.32 14.24 16.02
CA ILE A 59 14.04 13.58 14.74
C ILE A 59 14.43 14.52 13.59
N ARG A 60 15.40 14.09 12.79
CA ARG A 60 15.98 14.90 11.71
C ARG A 60 15.37 14.67 10.32
N LYS A 61 14.66 13.56 10.11
CA LYS A 61 13.99 13.23 8.85
C LYS A 61 12.73 12.42 9.13
N LEU A 62 11.68 12.65 8.35
CA LEU A 62 10.46 11.85 8.35
C LEU A 62 10.32 11.12 7.01
N SER A 63 9.87 9.87 7.05
CA SER A 63 9.53 9.07 5.88
C SER A 63 8.17 8.46 6.15
N PHE A 64 7.19 8.77 5.32
CA PHE A 64 5.81 8.35 5.52
C PHE A 64 5.24 7.74 4.24
N THR A 65 4.57 6.61 4.41
CA THR A 65 3.80 5.93 3.38
C THR A 65 2.38 5.74 3.90
N GLY A 66 1.38 6.22 3.17
CA GLY A 66 -0.02 6.18 3.61
C GLY A 66 -0.94 7.07 2.78
N SER A 67 -1.97 7.63 3.41
CA SER A 67 -2.95 8.46 2.71
C SER A 67 -2.45 9.88 2.44
N VAL A 68 -2.94 10.52 1.38
CA VAL A 68 -2.69 11.93 1.07
C VAL A 68 -3.04 12.84 2.25
N ALA A 69 -4.22 12.65 2.85
CA ALA A 69 -4.68 13.49 3.96
C ALA A 69 -3.73 13.43 5.17
N THR A 70 -3.29 12.22 5.54
CA THR A 70 -2.31 12.04 6.63
C THR A 70 -0.94 12.60 6.25
N GLY A 71 -0.48 12.39 5.01
CA GLY A 71 0.79 12.93 4.51
C GLY A 71 0.82 14.47 4.57
N MET A 72 -0.26 15.13 4.18
CA MET A 72 -0.39 16.58 4.29
C MET A 72 -0.39 17.06 5.76
N ALA A 73 -1.02 16.33 6.68
CA ALA A 73 -0.98 16.66 8.10
C ALA A 73 0.44 16.51 8.66
N LEU A 74 1.13 15.42 8.31
CA LEU A 74 2.51 15.16 8.69
C LEU A 74 3.46 16.24 8.15
N GLN A 75 3.33 16.61 6.88
CA GLN A 75 4.15 17.67 6.27
C GLN A 75 4.04 18.99 7.02
N ARG A 76 2.83 19.36 7.46
CA ARG A 76 2.61 20.58 8.27
C ARG A 76 3.27 20.46 9.63
N GLN A 77 3.07 19.34 10.32
CA GLN A 77 3.66 19.09 11.65
C GLN A 77 5.20 19.07 11.61
N ALA A 78 5.76 18.52 10.52
CA ALA A 78 7.20 18.42 10.28
C ALA A 78 7.90 19.77 10.16
N ALA A 79 7.16 20.87 10.01
CA ALA A 79 7.67 22.23 9.90
C ALA A 79 7.39 23.09 11.15
N MET A 80 6.70 22.57 12.18
CA MET A 80 6.28 23.36 13.35
C MET A 80 7.45 23.75 14.25
N GLU A 81 8.29 22.78 14.63
CA GLU A 81 9.40 23.00 15.57
C GLU A 81 10.75 23.22 14.86
N ASN A 82 10.93 22.59 13.70
CA ASN A 82 12.11 22.69 12.84
C ASN A 82 11.67 22.36 11.41
N VAL A 83 12.36 22.84 10.38
CA VAL A 83 12.09 22.41 9.00
C VAL A 83 12.74 21.04 8.76
N LYS A 84 11.98 19.96 8.96
CA LYS A 84 12.48 18.60 8.75
C LYS A 84 12.28 18.15 7.31
N PRO A 85 13.30 17.57 6.65
CA PRO A 85 13.10 16.86 5.39
C PRO A 85 12.06 15.73 5.54
N VAL A 86 11.10 15.71 4.62
CA VAL A 86 10.04 14.70 4.57
C VAL A 86 10.05 13.98 3.22
N THR A 87 9.90 12.66 3.26
CA THR A 87 9.60 11.85 2.06
C THR A 87 8.19 11.28 2.23
N LEU A 88 7.34 11.45 1.21
CA LEU A 88 5.92 11.10 1.24
C LEU A 88 5.58 10.17 0.06
N GLU A 89 5.04 8.99 0.36
CA GLU A 89 4.50 8.03 -0.60
C GLU A 89 3.00 7.87 -0.36
N LEU A 90 2.15 8.46 -1.22
CA LEU A 90 0.76 8.80 -0.86
C LEU A 90 -0.32 8.06 -1.66
N GLY A 91 0.04 6.93 -2.26
CA GLY A 91 -0.82 6.19 -3.17
C GLY A 91 -0.94 6.84 -4.56
N GLY A 92 -1.84 6.33 -5.38
CA GLY A 92 -2.03 6.80 -6.75
C GLY A 92 -3.34 6.33 -7.36
N LYS A 93 -3.57 6.77 -8.60
CA LYS A 93 -4.66 6.31 -9.46
C LYS A 93 -4.07 5.83 -10.80
N SER A 94 -3.16 4.86 -10.72
CA SER A 94 -2.32 4.46 -11.86
C SER A 94 -3.15 3.93 -13.03
N GLU A 95 -2.66 4.23 -14.23
CA GLU A 95 -3.23 3.83 -15.51
C GLU A 95 -2.51 2.62 -16.09
N LEU A 96 -3.27 1.68 -16.66
CA LEU A 96 -2.80 0.65 -17.57
C LEU A 96 -3.40 0.94 -18.95
N ILE A 97 -2.53 1.18 -19.94
CA ILE A 97 -2.94 1.54 -21.31
C ILE A 97 -2.60 0.36 -22.23
N ILE A 98 -3.61 -0.12 -22.95
CA ILE A 98 -3.56 -1.34 -23.76
C ILE A 98 -3.94 -0.96 -25.20
N PHE A 99 -2.97 -1.11 -26.11
CA PHE A 99 -3.13 -0.84 -27.54
C PHE A 99 -3.63 -2.09 -28.29
N ASP A 100 -4.19 -1.91 -29.47
CA ASP A 100 -4.74 -3.01 -30.29
C ASP A 100 -3.67 -3.89 -30.95
N ASP A 101 -2.40 -3.49 -30.89
CA ASP A 101 -1.24 -4.28 -31.28
C ASP A 101 -0.66 -5.13 -30.12
N SER A 102 -1.28 -5.09 -28.95
CA SER A 102 -0.87 -5.90 -27.80
C SER A 102 -1.40 -7.34 -27.87
N ASP A 103 -0.67 -8.27 -27.25
CA ASP A 103 -1.19 -9.62 -27.02
C ASP A 103 -2.30 -9.58 -25.96
N VAL A 104 -3.55 -9.82 -26.40
CA VAL A 104 -4.75 -9.71 -25.55
C VAL A 104 -4.65 -10.58 -24.30
N LYS A 105 -4.10 -11.80 -24.42
CA LYS A 105 -3.95 -12.72 -23.28
C LYS A 105 -3.01 -12.16 -22.21
N SER A 106 -1.85 -11.67 -22.63
CA SER A 106 -0.88 -11.04 -21.72
C SER A 106 -1.45 -9.75 -21.11
N ALA A 107 -2.18 -8.96 -21.90
CA ALA A 107 -2.84 -7.74 -21.45
C ALA A 107 -3.89 -8.03 -20.36
N VAL A 108 -4.71 -9.07 -20.55
CA VAL A 108 -5.70 -9.53 -19.57
C VAL A 108 -5.03 -10.02 -18.29
N ALA A 109 -4.03 -10.91 -18.40
CA ALA A 109 -3.31 -11.41 -17.24
C ALA A 109 -2.65 -10.28 -16.43
N GLY A 110 -2.06 -9.31 -17.14
CA GLY A 110 -1.50 -8.10 -16.54
C GLY A 110 -2.56 -7.24 -15.84
N ALA A 111 -3.73 -7.04 -16.45
CA ALA A 111 -4.83 -6.28 -15.86
C ALA A 111 -5.38 -6.94 -14.59
N VAL A 112 -5.58 -8.27 -14.60
CA VAL A 112 -6.05 -9.03 -13.43
C VAL A 112 -5.04 -8.93 -12.29
N LEU A 113 -3.76 -9.19 -12.56
CA LEU A 113 -2.71 -9.07 -11.55
C LEU A 113 -2.65 -7.65 -10.97
N ALA A 114 -2.64 -6.64 -11.84
CA ALA A 114 -2.48 -5.26 -11.42
C ALA A 114 -3.66 -4.73 -10.58
N ASN A 115 -4.87 -5.27 -10.77
CA ASN A 115 -6.09 -4.82 -10.09
C ASN A 115 -6.46 -5.65 -8.85
N PHE A 116 -6.20 -6.95 -8.84
CA PHE A 116 -6.69 -7.86 -7.80
C PHE A 116 -5.60 -8.40 -6.86
N LEU A 117 -4.31 -8.17 -7.16
CA LEU A 117 -3.23 -8.46 -6.22
C LEU A 117 -3.50 -7.76 -4.89
N ASN A 118 -3.44 -8.51 -3.79
CA ASN A 118 -3.75 -8.00 -2.44
C ASN A 118 -5.11 -7.29 -2.34
N GLN A 119 -6.13 -7.78 -3.07
CA GLN A 119 -7.49 -7.22 -3.11
C GLN A 119 -7.50 -5.77 -3.63
N GLY A 120 -6.50 -5.41 -4.45
CA GLY A 120 -6.29 -4.06 -4.94
C GLY A 120 -5.72 -3.08 -3.90
N GLN A 121 -5.37 -3.54 -2.70
CA GLN A 121 -4.76 -2.74 -1.62
C GLN A 121 -3.25 -2.55 -1.88
N VAL A 122 -2.92 -1.95 -3.03
CA VAL A 122 -1.56 -1.71 -3.52
C VAL A 122 -1.48 -0.26 -3.99
N CYS A 123 -0.43 0.46 -3.58
CA CYS A 123 -0.29 1.89 -3.92
C CYS A 123 -0.14 2.16 -5.42
N THR A 124 0.40 1.18 -6.16
CA THR A 124 0.61 1.20 -7.61
C THR A 124 -0.45 0.41 -8.37
N ASN A 125 -1.58 0.07 -7.74
CA ASN A 125 -2.68 -0.62 -8.39
C ASN A 125 -3.10 0.12 -9.68
N ALA A 126 -3.25 -0.61 -10.79
CA ALA A 126 -3.69 -0.08 -12.07
C ALA A 126 -5.20 0.14 -12.12
N THR A 127 -5.69 1.01 -11.23
CA THR A 127 -7.11 1.30 -10.98
C THR A 127 -7.88 1.89 -12.18
N ARG A 128 -7.21 2.19 -13.29
CA ARG A 128 -7.81 2.62 -14.55
C ARG A 128 -7.19 1.84 -15.70
N VAL A 129 -8.00 1.02 -16.36
CA VAL A 129 -7.58 0.27 -17.56
C VAL A 129 -8.17 0.96 -18.78
N PHE A 130 -7.31 1.46 -19.67
CA PHE A 130 -7.68 2.06 -20.94
C PHE A 130 -7.34 1.09 -22.06
N VAL A 131 -8.35 0.70 -22.85
CA VAL A 131 -8.21 -0.26 -23.93
C VAL A 131 -8.56 0.42 -25.25
N GLN A 132 -7.71 0.26 -26.25
CA GLN A 132 -7.96 0.77 -27.60
C GLN A 132 -9.18 0.06 -28.21
N ARG A 133 -10.05 0.85 -28.85
CA ARG A 133 -11.40 0.42 -29.27
C ARG A 133 -11.41 -0.87 -30.11
N GLY A 134 -10.38 -1.12 -30.91
CA GLY A 134 -10.29 -2.27 -31.81
C GLY A 134 -10.33 -3.63 -31.11
N ILE A 135 -9.85 -3.72 -29.87
CA ILE A 135 -9.79 -4.96 -29.08
C ILE A 135 -10.67 -4.91 -27.82
N LEU A 136 -11.43 -3.83 -27.60
CA LEU A 136 -12.15 -3.59 -26.35
C LEU A 136 -13.13 -4.72 -26.00
N GLU A 137 -13.89 -5.20 -26.98
CA GLU A 137 -14.87 -6.27 -26.76
C GLU A 137 -14.18 -7.59 -26.41
N GLU A 138 -13.21 -8.01 -27.23
CA GLU A 138 -12.43 -9.23 -27.01
C GLU A 138 -11.71 -9.22 -25.66
N PHE A 139 -11.04 -8.10 -25.33
CA PHE A 139 -10.37 -7.90 -24.06
C PHE A 139 -11.33 -8.01 -22.89
N THR A 140 -12.50 -7.37 -22.97
CA THR A 140 -13.49 -7.38 -21.88
C THR A 140 -14.02 -8.80 -21.65
N THR A 141 -14.33 -9.53 -22.72
CA THR A 141 -14.78 -10.92 -22.62
C THR A 141 -13.73 -11.81 -21.97
N GLU A 142 -12.48 -11.74 -22.42
CA GLU A 142 -11.41 -12.58 -21.87
C GLU A 142 -11.04 -12.16 -20.43
N LEU A 143 -11.12 -10.87 -20.10
CA LEU A 143 -10.92 -10.37 -18.73
C LEU A 143 -11.93 -10.96 -17.75
N LEU A 144 -13.22 -10.98 -18.11
CA LEU A 144 -14.26 -11.53 -17.24
C LEU A 144 -14.03 -13.03 -17.00
N LYS A 145 -13.73 -13.77 -18.06
CA LYS A 145 -13.42 -15.19 -17.98
C LYS A 145 -12.20 -15.47 -17.10
N GLU A 146 -11.11 -14.73 -17.30
CA GLU A 146 -9.89 -14.86 -16.48
C GLU A 146 -10.18 -14.55 -15.00
N CYS A 147 -11.01 -13.55 -14.71
CA CYS A 147 -11.44 -13.24 -13.35
C CYS A 147 -12.19 -14.42 -12.72
N ASP A 148 -13.19 -14.96 -13.42
CA ASP A 148 -14.02 -16.07 -12.93
C ASP A 148 -13.20 -17.34 -12.70
N GLU A 149 -12.24 -17.63 -13.58
CA GLU A 149 -11.42 -18.83 -13.48
C GLU A 149 -10.32 -18.73 -12.41
N LYS A 150 -9.73 -17.54 -12.21
CA LYS A 150 -8.52 -17.38 -11.39
C LYS A 150 -8.72 -16.72 -10.04
N LEU A 151 -9.78 -15.94 -9.82
CA LEU A 151 -9.93 -15.18 -8.58
C LEU A 151 -10.65 -15.98 -7.49
N LYS A 152 -10.07 -17.12 -7.08
CA LYS A 152 -10.59 -17.90 -5.96
C LYS A 152 -10.51 -17.10 -4.65
N ILE A 153 -11.68 -16.74 -4.11
CA ILE A 153 -11.82 -16.06 -2.82
C ILE A 153 -11.78 -17.10 -1.70
N GLY A 154 -11.00 -16.87 -0.65
CA GLY A 154 -10.89 -17.83 0.45
C GLY A 154 -9.95 -17.43 1.58
N ASP A 155 -9.66 -18.43 2.43
CA ASP A 155 -8.69 -18.29 3.51
C ASP A 155 -7.27 -18.08 2.90
N PRO A 156 -6.57 -16.99 3.25
CA PRO A 156 -5.25 -16.68 2.70
C PRO A 156 -4.17 -17.72 3.02
N LEU A 157 -4.40 -18.67 3.93
CA LEU A 157 -3.48 -19.76 4.24
C LEU A 157 -3.61 -20.97 3.30
N LEU A 158 -4.65 -21.02 2.46
CA LEU A 158 -4.83 -22.10 1.49
C LEU A 158 -4.06 -21.79 0.20
N GLU A 159 -3.34 -22.79 -0.32
CA GLU A 159 -2.48 -22.65 -1.51
C GLU A 159 -3.22 -22.22 -2.78
N ASP A 160 -4.51 -22.52 -2.88
CA ASP A 160 -5.34 -22.21 -4.03
C ASP A 160 -6.14 -20.90 -3.89
N THR A 161 -6.08 -20.23 -2.73
CA THR A 161 -6.65 -18.89 -2.57
C THR A 161 -5.87 -17.88 -3.40
N ARG A 162 -6.58 -16.99 -4.09
CA ARG A 162 -6.01 -15.88 -4.87
C ARG A 162 -6.48 -14.52 -4.37
N VAL A 163 -7.63 -14.49 -3.69
CA VAL A 163 -8.19 -13.28 -3.10
C VAL A 163 -8.56 -13.56 -1.63
N GLY A 164 -7.89 -12.88 -0.70
CA GLY A 164 -8.17 -12.93 0.73
C GLY A 164 -9.10 -11.80 1.19
N ALA A 165 -9.10 -11.53 2.49
CA ALA A 165 -9.91 -10.46 3.10
C ALA A 165 -9.26 -9.07 2.96
N ASN A 166 -10.09 -8.02 2.98
CA ASN A 166 -9.61 -6.66 3.19
C ASN A 166 -9.04 -6.47 4.61
N ILE A 167 -8.22 -5.43 4.79
CA ILE A 167 -7.50 -5.20 6.05
C ILE A 167 -8.41 -5.04 7.27
N ASN A 168 -9.59 -4.43 7.11
CA ASN A 168 -10.62 -4.28 8.14
C ASN A 168 -11.98 -3.90 7.54
N GLU A 169 -13.01 -3.94 8.38
CA GLU A 169 -14.40 -3.62 8.01
C GLU A 169 -14.58 -2.17 7.53
N GLN A 170 -13.91 -1.20 8.17
CA GLN A 170 -14.00 0.21 7.75
C GLN A 170 -13.52 0.41 6.31
N HIS A 171 -12.44 -0.28 5.92
CA HIS A 171 -11.92 -0.24 4.57
C HIS A 171 -12.88 -0.93 3.58
N LEU A 172 -13.43 -2.09 3.95
CA LEU A 172 -14.44 -2.78 3.15
C LEU A 172 -15.66 -1.89 2.89
N ASN A 173 -16.21 -1.25 3.93
CA ASN A 173 -17.39 -0.39 3.79
C ASN A 173 -17.14 0.77 2.82
N LYS A 174 -15.94 1.37 2.88
CA LYS A 174 -15.55 2.41 1.91
C LYS A 174 -15.47 1.88 0.47
N ILE A 175 -15.00 0.65 0.26
CA ILE A 175 -15.00 0.03 -1.08
C ILE A 175 -16.44 -0.16 -1.56
N LEU A 176 -17.31 -0.70 -0.71
CA LEU A 176 -18.72 -0.93 -1.03
C LEU A 176 -19.45 0.38 -1.37
N GLU A 177 -19.16 1.48 -0.67
CA GLU A 177 -19.69 2.81 -1.01
C GLU A 177 -19.33 3.22 -2.45
N PHE A 178 -18.09 3.01 -2.90
CA PHE A 178 -17.69 3.29 -4.28
C PHE A 178 -18.38 2.37 -5.30
N VAL A 179 -18.56 1.09 -4.96
CA VAL A 179 -19.30 0.14 -5.81
C VAL A 179 -20.76 0.58 -5.97
N GLU A 180 -21.41 1.00 -4.88
CA GLU A 180 -22.79 1.48 -4.92
C GLU A 180 -22.93 2.84 -5.63
N SER A 181 -21.92 3.71 -5.55
CA SER A 181 -21.87 4.93 -6.34
C SER A 181 -21.79 4.62 -7.83
N ALA A 182 -20.90 3.71 -8.23
CA ALA A 182 -20.69 3.36 -9.63
C ALA A 182 -21.92 2.73 -10.30
N LYS A 183 -22.76 1.99 -9.55
CA LYS A 183 -24.02 1.43 -10.07
C LYS A 183 -25.10 2.47 -10.36
N LYS A 184 -24.98 3.67 -9.79
CA LYS A 184 -25.96 4.77 -9.93
C LYS A 184 -25.60 5.74 -11.04
N GLU A 185 -24.36 5.71 -11.53
CA GLU A 185 -23.89 6.43 -12.71
C GLU A 185 -24.36 5.72 -13.99
#